data_AF-A0A964IHY9-F1
#
_entry.id   AF-A0A964IHY9-F1
#
_cell.length_a   1.000
_cell.length_b   1.000
_cell.length_c   1.000
_cell.angle_alpha   90.00
_cell.angle_beta   90.00
_cell.angle_gamma   90.00
#
_symmetry.space_group_name_H-M   'P 1'
#
loop_
_entity.id
_entity.type
_entity.pdbx_description
1 polymer ?
#
loop_
_entity_poly.entity_id
_entity_poly.type
_entity_poly.pdbx_seq_one_letter_code
_entity_poly.pdbx_strand_id
1 'polypeptide(L)'
;MLFYVCKNPGITLDEILEITKIGTLNAQVADLIATSAQWMQNEQVKLNLVQNPKTPTPTALKLISGLNIRHLQAMAKSWNIRPQLKQAALKLVIERGGR
;
A
#
# COMPACT_ATOMS: atom_id res chain seq x y z
N MET A 1 -18.31 -6.87 -7.46
CA MET A 1 -17.76 -8.19 -7.82
C MET A 1 -16.47 -8.54 -7.06
N LEU A 2 -15.47 -7.65 -6.97
CA LEU A 2 -14.17 -7.92 -6.29
C LEU A 2 -14.24 -8.26 -4.79
N PHE A 3 -15.26 -7.80 -4.06
CA PHE A 3 -15.42 -8.09 -2.63
C PHE A 3 -15.57 -9.59 -2.32
N TYR A 4 -16.21 -10.35 -3.22
CA TYR A 4 -16.41 -11.79 -3.02
C TYR A 4 -15.15 -12.60 -3.32
N VAL A 5 -14.28 -12.12 -4.21
CA VAL A 5 -13.02 -12.79 -4.56
C VAL A 5 -12.07 -12.79 -3.38
N CYS A 6 -11.94 -11.66 -2.67
CA CYS A 6 -11.08 -11.57 -1.49
C CYS A 6 -11.59 -12.34 -0.26
N LYS A 7 -12.83 -12.87 -0.29
CA LYS A 7 -13.36 -13.79 0.74
C LYS A 7 -13.12 -15.26 0.42
N ASN A 8 -12.60 -15.59 -0.76
CA ASN A 8 -12.30 -16.96 -1.13
C ASN A 8 -11.02 -17.43 -0.39
N PRO A 9 -11.07 -18.52 0.41
CA PRO A 9 -9.89 -19.05 1.09
C PRO A 9 -8.79 -19.56 0.13
N GLY A 10 -9.09 -19.72 -1.15
CA GLY A 10 -8.12 -20.11 -2.19
C GLY A 10 -7.41 -18.95 -2.89
N ILE A 11 -7.62 -17.69 -2.47
CA ILE A 11 -6.98 -16.56 -3.14
C ILE A 11 -5.46 -16.59 -2.92
N THR A 12 -4.73 -16.44 -4.01
CA THR A 12 -3.28 -16.50 -4.04
C THR A 12 -2.65 -15.12 -3.86
N LEU A 13 -1.37 -15.10 -3.48
CA LEU A 13 -0.61 -13.86 -3.35
C LEU A 13 -0.54 -13.09 -4.68
N ASP A 14 -0.38 -13.79 -5.80
CA ASP A 14 -0.32 -13.16 -7.13
C ASP A 14 -1.62 -12.46 -7.50
N GLU A 15 -2.77 -13.10 -7.23
CA GLU A 15 -4.08 -12.47 -7.43
C GLU A 15 -4.25 -11.22 -6.54
N ILE A 16 -3.80 -11.26 -5.28
CA ILE A 16 -3.80 -10.09 -4.40
C ILE A 16 -2.91 -8.97 -4.96
N LEU A 17 -1.74 -9.31 -5.49
CA LEU A 17 -0.84 -8.33 -6.11
C LEU A 17 -1.46 -7.69 -7.34
N GLU A 18 -2.15 -8.46 -8.18
CA GLU A 18 -2.91 -7.93 -9.32
C GLU A 18 -4.04 -7.02 -8.84
N ILE A 19 -4.87 -7.48 -7.90
CA ILE A 19 -6.01 -6.73 -7.36
C ILE A 19 -5.56 -5.38 -6.77
N THR A 20 -4.47 -5.37 -6.00
CA THR A 20 -3.95 -4.14 -5.37
C THR A 20 -3.37 -3.14 -6.37
N LYS A 21 -2.90 -3.63 -7.54
CA LYS A 21 -2.37 -2.81 -8.62
C LYS A 21 -3.47 -2.17 -9.48
N ILE A 22 -4.65 -2.79 -9.56
CA ILE A 22 -5.76 -2.30 -10.39
C ILE A 22 -6.38 -1.03 -9.79
N GLY A 23 -6.60 0.00 -10.62
CA GLY A 23 -7.15 1.29 -10.21
C GLY A 23 -8.64 1.29 -9.82
N THR A 24 -9.35 0.18 -10.05
CA THR A 24 -10.76 -0.02 -9.67
C THR A 24 -10.94 -0.70 -8.31
N LEU A 25 -9.87 -0.82 -7.52
CA LEU A 25 -9.93 -1.35 -6.17
C LEU A 25 -10.96 -0.58 -5.32
N ASN A 26 -11.80 -1.30 -4.58
CA ASN A 26 -12.75 -0.70 -3.64
C ASN A 26 -12.05 -0.44 -2.30
N ALA A 27 -12.32 0.70 -1.66
CA ALA A 27 -11.80 1.04 -0.34
C ALA A 27 -12.04 -0.06 0.71
N GLN A 28 -13.20 -0.70 0.69
CA GLN A 28 -13.52 -1.83 1.59
C GLN A 28 -12.60 -3.04 1.36
N VAL A 29 -12.21 -3.29 0.11
CA VAL A 29 -11.29 -4.39 -0.24
C VAL A 29 -9.87 -4.02 0.16
N ALA A 30 -9.46 -2.76 -0.04
CA ALA A 30 -8.16 -2.27 0.40
C ALA A 30 -7.99 -2.42 1.93
N ASP A 31 -9.01 -2.07 2.73
CA ASP A 31 -8.98 -2.24 4.18
C ASP A 31 -9.00 -3.71 4.60
N LEU A 32 -9.75 -4.57 3.89
CA LEU A 32 -9.75 -6.01 4.15
C LEU A 32 -8.36 -6.64 3.90
N ILE A 33 -7.68 -6.23 2.82
CA ILE A 33 -6.30 -6.68 2.55
C ILE A 33 -5.34 -6.11 3.61
N ALA A 34 -5.50 -4.84 3.98
CA ALA A 34 -4.64 -4.18 4.97
C ALA A 34 -4.77 -4.74 6.39
N THR A 35 -5.92 -5.34 6.74
CA THR A 35 -6.13 -6.01 8.05
C THR A 35 -5.63 -7.46 8.07
N SER A 36 -5.41 -8.07 6.92
CA SER A 36 -4.88 -9.44 6.83
C SER A 36 -3.38 -9.48 7.05
N ALA A 37 -2.95 -10.04 8.19
CA ALA A 37 -1.54 -10.19 8.52
C ALA A 37 -0.76 -11.00 7.46
N GLN A 38 -1.40 -11.98 6.81
CA GLN A 38 -0.81 -12.79 5.75
C GLN A 38 -0.31 -11.93 4.58
N TRP A 39 -1.15 -11.01 4.09
CA TRP A 39 -0.81 -10.15 2.95
C TRP A 39 0.14 -9.02 3.34
N MET A 40 0.01 -8.54 4.57
CA MET A 40 0.86 -7.51 5.15
C MET A 40 2.29 -7.97 5.43
N GLN A 41 2.63 -9.25 5.27
CA GLN A 41 4.02 -9.69 5.25
C GLN A 41 4.74 -9.32 3.95
N ASN A 42 4.01 -9.18 2.85
CA ASN A 42 4.60 -8.89 1.54
C ASN A 42 4.75 -7.37 1.33
N GLU A 43 5.97 -6.90 1.10
CA GLU A 43 6.25 -5.48 0.89
C GLU A 43 5.59 -4.90 -0.37
N GLN A 44 5.47 -5.69 -1.44
CA GLN A 44 4.87 -5.25 -2.70
C GLN A 44 3.37 -5.00 -2.54
N VAL A 45 2.67 -5.83 -1.74
CA VAL A 45 1.26 -5.60 -1.39
C VAL A 45 1.10 -4.26 -0.68
N LYS A 46 1.95 -3.97 0.32
CA LYS A 46 1.94 -2.67 1.02
C LYS A 46 2.16 -1.52 0.06
N LEU A 47 3.16 -1.65 -0.81
CA LEU A 47 3.51 -0.61 -1.78
C LEU A 47 2.35 -0.30 -2.72
N ASN A 48 1.73 -1.34 -3.29
CA ASN A 48 0.59 -1.20 -4.18
C ASN A 48 -0.58 -0.51 -3.46
N LEU A 49 -0.91 -0.95 -2.23
CA LEU A 49 -1.98 -0.32 -1.44
C LEU A 49 -1.69 1.15 -1.14
N VAL A 50 -0.45 1.51 -0.78
CA VAL A 50 -0.09 2.90 -0.48
C VAL A 50 -0.20 3.79 -1.74
N GLN A 51 0.26 3.28 -2.88
CA GLN A 51 0.21 4.00 -4.16
C GLN A 51 -1.19 4.09 -4.76
N ASN A 52 -2.08 3.15 -4.43
CA ASN A 52 -3.42 3.13 -4.98
C ASN A 52 -4.28 4.30 -4.45
N PRO A 53 -4.86 5.15 -5.32
CA PRO A 53 -5.64 6.31 -4.90
C PRO A 53 -6.94 5.93 -4.19
N LYS A 54 -7.45 4.70 -4.40
CA LYS A 54 -8.68 4.21 -3.77
C LYS A 54 -8.46 3.67 -2.35
N THR A 55 -7.21 3.45 -1.95
CA THR A 55 -6.89 3.12 -0.56
C THR A 55 -7.13 4.35 0.32
N PRO A 56 -7.93 4.25 1.39
CA PRO A 56 -8.15 5.35 2.31
C PRO A 56 -6.82 5.94 2.82
N THR A 57 -6.71 7.27 2.83
CA THR A 57 -5.51 7.98 3.27
C THR A 57 -5.01 7.54 4.65
N PRO A 58 -5.86 7.32 5.68
CA PRO A 58 -5.42 6.84 6.98
C PRO A 58 -4.76 5.46 6.92
N THR A 59 -5.31 4.55 6.12
CA THR A 59 -4.76 3.20 5.92
C THR A 59 -3.40 3.31 5.23
N ALA A 60 -3.31 4.05 4.13
CA ALA A 60 -2.05 4.24 3.41
C ALA A 60 -0.94 4.88 4.28
N LEU A 61 -1.28 5.85 5.14
CA LEU A 61 -0.33 6.47 6.07
C LEU A 61 0.17 5.50 7.15
N LYS A 62 -0.66 4.55 7.60
CA LYS A 62 -0.18 3.49 8.51
C LYS A 62 0.80 2.56 7.78
N LEU A 63 0.46 2.14 6.57
CA LEU A 63 1.26 1.18 5.79
C LEU A 63 2.61 1.75 5.34
N ILE A 64 2.70 3.06 5.07
CA ILE A 64 3.92 3.70 4.59
C ILE A 64 5.10 3.55 5.57
N SER A 65 4.81 3.51 6.87
CA SER A 65 5.81 3.28 7.93
C SER A 65 6.46 1.90 7.83
N GLY A 66 5.77 0.91 7.26
CA GLY A 66 6.27 -0.45 7.09
C GLY A 66 7.02 -0.71 5.80
N LEU A 67 7.26 0.32 4.97
CA LEU A 67 7.98 0.20 3.69
C LEU A 67 9.48 0.37 3.87
N ASN A 68 10.25 -0.29 3.00
CA ASN A 68 11.69 -0.12 2.90
C ASN A 68 12.08 1.30 2.44
N ILE A 69 13.26 1.78 2.88
CA ILE A 69 13.79 3.11 2.58
C ILE A 69 13.92 3.38 1.07
N ARG A 70 14.27 2.36 0.26
CA ARG A 70 14.34 2.48 -1.21
C ARG A 70 13.00 2.89 -1.81
N HIS A 71 11.92 2.27 -1.35
CA HIS A 71 10.57 2.60 -1.80
C HIS A 71 10.14 3.98 -1.31
N LEU A 72 10.44 4.34 -0.07
CA LEU A 72 10.15 5.66 0.47
C LEU A 72 10.87 6.77 -0.31
N GLN A 73 12.13 6.56 -0.67
CA GLN A 73 12.89 7.49 -1.52
C GLN A 73 12.28 7.65 -2.92
N ALA A 74 11.87 6.53 -3.54
CA ALA A 74 11.18 6.58 -4.84
C ALA A 74 9.86 7.34 -4.74
N MET A 75 9.08 7.11 -3.69
CA MET A 75 7.82 7.82 -3.44
C MET A 75 8.01 9.31 -3.17
N ALA A 76 9.03 9.68 -2.39
CA ALA A 76 9.37 11.07 -2.10
C ALA A 76 9.77 11.84 -3.37
N LYS A 77 10.30 11.15 -4.38
CA LYS A 77 10.67 11.74 -5.69
C LYS A 77 9.51 11.73 -6.70
N SER A 78 8.57 10.80 -6.58
CA SER A 78 7.46 10.65 -7.54
C SER A 78 6.49 11.84 -7.51
N TRP A 79 5.99 12.21 -8.68
CA TRP A 79 4.98 13.25 -8.86
C TRP A 79 3.55 12.67 -8.90
N ASN A 80 3.41 11.36 -9.12
CA ASN A 80 2.13 10.69 -9.32
C ASN A 80 1.55 10.07 -8.03
N ILE A 81 1.87 10.66 -6.88
CA ILE A 81 1.42 10.19 -5.56
C ILE A 81 0.75 11.35 -4.82
N ARG A 82 -0.27 11.04 -4.03
CA ARG A 82 -0.98 12.01 -3.17
C ARG A 82 0.00 12.84 -2.33
N PRO A 83 -0.13 14.17 -2.26
CA PRO A 83 0.81 15.05 -1.56
C PRO A 83 1.08 14.65 -0.10
N GLN A 84 0.04 14.20 0.61
CA GLN A 84 0.13 13.78 2.02
C GLN A 84 1.04 12.55 2.18
N LEU A 85 0.96 11.59 1.26
CA LEU A 85 1.81 10.40 1.28
C LEU A 85 3.25 10.73 0.87
N LYS A 86 3.43 11.67 -0.07
CA LYS A 86 4.75 12.16 -0.45
C LYS A 86 5.46 12.83 0.73
N GLN A 87 4.76 13.69 1.47
CA GLN A 87 5.30 14.32 2.68
C GLN A 87 5.64 13.30 3.76
N ALA A 88 4.76 12.31 4.00
CA ALA A 88 5.02 11.24 4.95
C ALA A 88 6.23 10.39 4.55
N ALA A 89 6.37 10.05 3.26
CA ALA A 89 7.53 9.33 2.74
C ALA A 89 8.83 10.14 2.96
N LEU A 90 8.82 11.43 2.61
CA LEU A 90 9.98 12.31 2.78
C LEU A 90 10.42 12.39 4.23
N LYS A 91 9.48 12.56 5.16
CA LYS A 91 9.76 12.59 6.61
C LYS A 91 10.45 11.29 7.06
N LEU A 92 9.92 10.13 6.66
CA LEU A 92 10.49 8.84 7.02
C LEU A 92 11.87 8.60 6.38
N VAL A 93 12.11 9.08 5.16
CA VAL A 93 13.43 9.01 4.52
C VAL A 93 14.45 9.82 5.31
N ILE A 94 14.10 11.02 5.76
CA ILE A 94 14.99 11.88 6.56
C ILE A 94 15.27 11.23 7.92
N GLU A 95 14.23 10.75 8.62
CA GLU A 95 14.36 10.10 9.93
C GLU A 95 15.20 8.81 9.87
N ARG A 96 15.14 8.06 8.77
CA ARG A 96 15.88 6.79 8.61
C ARG A 96 17.25 6.94 7.94
N GLY A 97 17.40 7.92 7.06
CA GLY A 97 18.66 8.18 6.35
C GLY A 97 19.62 9.08 7.13
N GLY A 98 19.13 9.78 8.16
CA GLY A 98 19.96 10.53 9.12
C GLY A 98 20.49 9.70 10.29
N ARG A 99 20.38 8.36 10.22
CA ARG A 99 21.00 7.42 11.17
C ARG A 99 22.18 6.70 10.53
#